data_AF-A0A8I6AL88-F1
#
_entry.id   AF-A0A8I6AL88-F1
#
_cell.length_a   1.000
_cell.length_b   1.000
_cell.length_c   1.000
_cell.angle_alpha   90.00
_cell.angle_beta   90.00
_cell.angle_gamma   90.00
#
_symmetry.space_group_name_H-M   'P 1'
#
loop_
_entity.id
_entity.type
_entity.pdbx_description
1 polymer ?
#
loop_
_entity_poly.entity_id
_entity_poly.type
_entity_poly.pdbx_seq_one_letter_code
_entity_poly.pdbx_strand_id
1 'polypeptide(L)'
;MDLDYRKKWDQYVKELYEKSFDGQMVAYWEVKYPFPLSNRDYVYTRQRRDLDVDGRKIYVVLAQNISVPQFPEKSGVIRVKQYKQSLAIESDGKKGSREWSSKLFERHGESVSELPQENLRRRPGPRHP
;
A
#
# COMPACT_ATOMS: atom_id res chain seq x y z
N MET A 1 -8.91 -3.93 -7.07
CA MET A 1 -9.43 -2.99 -6.05
C MET A 1 -10.26 -1.97 -6.79
N ASP A 2 -11.33 -1.48 -6.18
CA ASP A 2 -12.15 -0.42 -6.75
C ASP A 2 -11.48 0.96 -6.55
N LEU A 3 -10.94 1.52 -7.63
CA LEU A 3 -10.31 2.85 -7.59
C LEU A 3 -11.34 3.98 -7.56
N ASP A 4 -12.51 3.78 -8.15
CA ASP A 4 -13.56 4.79 -8.19
C ASP A 4 -14.19 5.00 -6.82
N TYR A 5 -14.42 3.91 -6.09
CA TYR A 5 -14.84 3.99 -4.71
C TYR A 5 -13.74 4.62 -3.83
N ARG A 6 -12.47 4.25 -4.03
CA ARG A 6 -11.35 4.82 -3.26
C ARG A 6 -11.27 6.34 -3.39
N LYS A 7 -11.45 6.89 -4.60
CA LYS A 7 -11.50 8.33 -4.85
C LYS A 7 -12.64 9.05 -4.12
N LYS A 8 -13.75 8.36 -3.84
CA LYS A 8 -14.92 8.95 -3.17
C LYS A 8 -14.71 9.16 -1.68
N TRP A 9 -14.13 8.18 -0.98
CA TRP A 9 -14.06 8.21 0.49
C TRP A 9 -12.68 8.59 1.03
N ASP A 10 -11.59 8.33 0.30
CA ASP A 10 -10.24 8.65 0.79
C ASP A 10 -9.86 10.10 0.49
N GLN A 11 -10.02 10.94 1.52
CA GLN A 11 -9.70 12.36 1.47
C GLN A 11 -8.24 12.67 1.10
N TYR A 12 -7.30 11.73 1.32
CA TYR A 12 -5.88 11.91 1.03
C TYR A 12 -5.53 11.64 -0.44
N VAL A 13 -6.44 11.09 -1.23
CA VAL A 13 -6.22 10.94 -2.67
C VAL A 13 -6.25 12.33 -3.31
N LYS A 14 -5.13 12.72 -3.94
CA LYS A 14 -5.08 13.88 -4.83
C LYS A 14 -5.46 13.48 -6.25
N GLU A 15 -4.91 12.36 -6.73
CA GLU A 15 -5.18 11.79 -8.04
C GLU A 15 -4.93 10.28 -8.00
N LEU A 16 -5.80 9.49 -8.65
CA LEU A 16 -5.71 8.03 -8.66
C LEU A 16 -6.34 7.46 -9.93
N TYR A 17 -5.56 6.72 -10.71
CA TYR A 17 -6.05 6.05 -11.92
C TYR A 17 -5.14 4.89 -12.32
N GLU A 18 -5.66 4.03 -13.21
CA GLU A 18 -4.94 2.92 -13.82
C GLU A 18 -4.91 3.09 -15.34
N LYS A 19 -3.81 2.68 -15.96
CA LYS A 19 -3.66 2.60 -17.42
C LYS A 19 -3.02 1.26 -17.79
N SER A 20 -3.43 0.70 -18.92
CA SER A 20 -2.82 -0.49 -19.50
C SER A 20 -1.72 -0.10 -20.49
N PHE A 21 -0.55 -0.71 -20.38
CA PHE A 21 0.55 -0.60 -21.32
C PHE A 21 1.07 -2.00 -21.61
N ASP A 22 1.08 -2.41 -22.88
CA ASP A 22 1.59 -3.72 -23.31
C ASP A 22 1.02 -4.91 -22.50
N GLY A 23 -0.27 -4.83 -22.16
CA GLY A 23 -0.96 -5.84 -21.35
C GLY A 23 -0.70 -5.75 -19.84
N GLN A 24 0.16 -4.83 -19.39
CA GLN A 24 0.43 -4.59 -17.98
C GLN A 24 -0.37 -3.39 -17.45
N MET A 25 -1.15 -3.63 -16.39
CA MET A 25 -1.86 -2.57 -15.69
C MET A 25 -0.93 -1.84 -14.72
N VAL A 26 -0.81 -0.52 -14.90
CA VAL A 26 0.00 0.37 -14.06
C VAL A 26 -0.92 1.38 -13.39
N ALA A 27 -0.81 1.47 -12.06
CA ALA A 27 -1.52 2.42 -11.24
C ALA A 27 -0.66 3.65 -10.95
N TYR A 28 -1.26 4.83 -11.09
CA TYR A 28 -0.73 6.08 -10.57
C TYR A 28 -1.55 6.52 -9.37
N TRP A 29 -0.88 6.87 -8.28
CA TRP A 29 -1.52 7.38 -7.07
C TRP A 29 -0.74 8.55 -6.49
N GLU A 30 -1.33 9.74 -6.45
CA GLU A 30 -0.82 10.89 -5.73
C GLU A 30 -1.55 11.07 -4.39
N VAL A 31 -0.76 11.17 -3.32
CA VAL A 31 -1.23 11.30 -1.93
C VAL A 31 -0.94 12.72 -1.45
N LYS A 32 -1.98 13.36 -0.90
CA LYS A 32 -1.89 14.67 -0.24
C LYS A 32 -1.01 14.56 1.00
N TYR A 33 -0.03 15.44 1.10
CA TYR A 33 0.73 15.65 2.33
C TYR A 33 0.38 17.02 2.93
N PRO A 34 0.44 17.17 4.27
CA PRO A 34 0.15 18.44 4.91
C PRO A 34 1.21 19.49 4.54
N PHE A 35 0.77 20.70 4.19
CA PHE A 35 1.67 21.83 3.93
C PHE A 35 2.57 22.08 5.16
N PRO A 36 3.89 22.29 5.01
CA PRO A 36 4.63 22.60 3.77
C PRO A 36 5.21 21.39 3.02
N LEU A 37 4.85 20.15 3.38
CA LEU A 37 5.40 18.96 2.74
C LEU A 37 4.80 18.75 1.34
N SER A 38 5.65 18.48 0.34
CA SER A 38 5.21 18.10 -1.01
C SER A 38 4.39 16.81 -1.01
N ASN A 39 3.42 16.71 -1.91
CA ASN A 39 2.71 15.44 -2.14
C ASN A 39 3.70 14.33 -2.53
N ARG A 40 3.27 13.08 -2.34
CA ARG A 40 4.00 11.91 -2.83
C ARG A 40 3.20 11.23 -3.92
N ASP A 41 3.84 10.85 -5.02
CA ASP A 41 3.21 10.01 -6.03
C ASP A 41 3.88 8.62 -6.12
N TYR A 42 3.06 7.65 -6.48
CA TYR A 42 3.43 6.25 -6.66
C TYR A 42 3.05 5.83 -8.06
N VAL A 43 3.98 5.18 -8.75
CA VAL A 43 3.74 4.48 -10.01
C VAL A 43 4.07 3.02 -9.75
N TYR A 44 3.07 2.14 -9.82
CA TYR A 44 3.24 0.74 -9.42
C TYR A 44 2.37 -0.21 -10.22
N THR A 45 2.83 -1.45 -10.32
CA THR A 45 2.00 -2.57 -10.76
C THR A 45 1.33 -3.20 -9.55
N ARG A 46 0.14 -3.75 -9.75
CA ARG A 46 -0.62 -4.43 -8.70
C ARG A 46 -1.21 -5.73 -9.23
N GLN A 47 -1.05 -6.80 -8.48
CA GLN A 47 -1.67 -8.09 -8.78
C GLN A 47 -2.49 -8.57 -7.58
N ARG A 48 -3.64 -9.18 -7.88
CA ARG A 48 -4.43 -9.92 -6.92
C ARG A 48 -4.37 -11.40 -7.27
N ARG A 49 -4.23 -12.24 -6.25
CA ARG A 49 -4.36 -13.70 -6.36
C ARG A 49 -5.30 -14.19 -5.27
N ASP A 50 -6.16 -15.11 -5.65
CA ASP A 50 -7.07 -15.78 -4.73
C ASP A 50 -6.49 -17.18 -4.53
N LEU A 51 -6.04 -17.46 -3.31
CA LEU A 51 -5.35 -18.68 -2.94
C LEU A 51 -6.28 -19.57 -2.12
N ASP A 52 -6.12 -20.88 -2.29
CA ASP A 52 -6.69 -21.90 -1.41
C ASP A 52 -5.52 -22.65 -0.78
N VAL A 53 -5.37 -22.54 0.54
CA VAL A 53 -4.31 -23.19 1.32
C VAL A 53 -4.98 -24.01 2.40
N ASP A 54 -4.93 -25.33 2.25
CA ASP A 54 -5.55 -26.29 3.18
C ASP A 54 -7.07 -26.00 3.40
N GLY A 55 -7.79 -25.64 2.33
CA GLY A 55 -9.22 -25.29 2.37
C GLY A 55 -9.51 -23.86 2.85
N ARG A 56 -8.46 -23.07 3.13
CA ARG A 56 -8.58 -21.67 3.56
C ARG A 56 -8.45 -20.74 2.37
N LYS A 57 -9.49 -19.93 2.14
CA LYS A 57 -9.50 -18.92 1.08
C LYS A 57 -8.76 -17.67 1.55
N ILE A 58 -7.65 -17.34 0.87
CA ILE A 58 -6.80 -16.19 1.18
C ILE A 58 -6.73 -15.28 -0.05
N TYR A 59 -7.11 -14.02 0.11
CA TYR A 59 -6.98 -13.00 -0.93
C TYR A 59 -5.66 -12.26 -0.75
N VAL A 60 -4.75 -12.39 -1.72
CA VAL A 60 -3.44 -11.75 -1.67
C VAL A 60 -3.37 -10.63 -2.71
N VAL A 61 -2.96 -9.44 -2.29
CA VAL A 61 -2.66 -8.29 -3.15
C VAL A 61 -1.20 -7.93 -2.99
N LEU A 62 -0.46 -7.96 -4.09
CA LEU A 62 0.93 -7.52 -4.17
C LEU A 62 0.99 -6.26 -5.01
N ALA A 63 1.79 -5.29 -4.58
CA ALA A 63 2.09 -4.10 -5.35
C ALA A 63 3.59 -3.79 -5.30
N GLN A 64 4.14 -3.36 -6.43
CA GLN A 64 5.54 -3.01 -6.56
C GLN A 64 5.71 -1.81 -7.50
N ASN A 65 6.59 -0.87 -7.12
CA ASN A 65 6.92 0.27 -7.96
C ASN A 65 7.38 -0.15 -9.35
N ILE A 66 7.12 0.70 -10.32
CA ILE A 66 7.67 0.59 -11.66
C ILE A 66 8.01 1.99 -12.17
N SER A 67 9.07 2.10 -12.96
CA SER A 67 9.40 3.32 -13.69
C SER A 67 9.13 3.09 -15.16
N VAL A 68 8.23 3.88 -15.74
CA VAL A 68 7.92 3.83 -17.17
C VAL A 68 7.78 5.26 -17.72
N PRO A 69 8.22 5.53 -18.96
CA PRO A 69 8.19 6.89 -19.54
C PRO A 69 6.81 7.54 -19.58
N GLN A 70 5.73 6.75 -19.59
CA GLN A 70 4.34 7.21 -19.65
C GLN A 70 3.86 7.86 -18.34
N PHE A 71 4.63 7.73 -17.25
CA PHE A 71 4.39 8.41 -15.97
C PHE A 71 5.65 9.15 -15.49
N PRO A 72 6.00 10.27 -16.15
CA PRO A 72 7.15 11.08 -15.74
C PRO A 72 6.94 11.64 -14.32
N GLU A 73 8.03 12.02 -13.66
CA GLU A 73 7.96 12.73 -12.38
C GLU A 73 7.32 14.12 -12.58
N LYS A 74 6.53 14.56 -11.61
CA LYS A 74 5.88 15.87 -11.64
C LYS A 74 6.66 16.86 -10.78
N SER A 75 6.85 18.09 -11.28
CA SER A 75 7.44 19.16 -10.48
C SER A 75 6.59 19.42 -9.22
N GLY A 76 7.24 19.57 -8.07
CA GLY A 76 6.58 19.83 -6.77
C GLY A 76 5.98 18.58 -6.10
N VAL A 77 6.12 17.39 -6.68
CA VAL A 77 5.65 16.10 -6.13
C VAL A 77 6.84 15.15 -5.99
N ILE A 78 6.94 14.47 -4.85
CA ILE A 78 8.03 13.54 -4.56
C ILE A 78 7.67 12.13 -5.05
N ARG A 79 8.38 11.64 -6.07
CA ARG A 79 8.24 10.27 -6.57
C ARG A 79 8.77 9.24 -5.60
N VAL A 80 7.90 8.34 -5.15
CA VAL A 80 8.32 7.17 -4.38
C VAL A 80 8.87 6.10 -5.32
N LYS A 81 10.20 6.08 -5.45
CA LYS A 81 10.95 5.20 -6.35
C LYS A 81 11.09 3.77 -5.86
N GLN A 82 10.84 3.54 -4.58
CA GLN A 82 10.96 2.25 -3.96
C GLN A 82 9.72 1.96 -3.13
N TYR A 83 8.90 1.07 -3.64
CA TYR A 83 7.66 0.68 -3.00
C TYR A 83 7.40 -0.79 -3.25
N LYS A 84 7.25 -1.55 -2.17
CA LYS A 84 6.71 -2.90 -2.19
C LYS A 84 5.64 -3.00 -1.13
N GLN A 85 4.49 -3.56 -1.49
CA GLN A 85 3.41 -3.86 -0.56
C GLN A 85 2.94 -5.29 -0.76
N SER A 86 2.70 -5.97 0.35
CA SER A 86 1.91 -7.19 0.39
C SER A 86 0.71 -6.99 1.31
N LEU A 87 -0.44 -7.50 0.93
CA LEU A 87 -1.64 -7.59 1.76
C LEU A 87 -2.25 -8.98 1.56
N ALA A 88 -2.45 -9.71 2.65
CA ALA A 88 -3.18 -10.96 2.67
C ALA A 88 -4.41 -10.80 3.56
N ILE A 89 -5.57 -11.22 3.07
CA ILE A 89 -6.86 -11.12 3.74
C ILE A 89 -7.49 -12.50 3.79
N GLU A 90 -7.91 -12.92 4.97
CA GLU A 90 -8.66 -14.15 5.22
C GLU A 90 -9.89 -13.82 6.05
N SER A 91 -10.93 -14.66 6.01
CA SER A 91 -12.05 -14.56 6.97
C SER A 91 -11.58 -14.76 8.42
N ASP A 92 -12.19 -14.03 9.35
CA ASP A 92 -12.03 -14.27 10.79
C ASP A 92 -12.95 -15.39 11.33
N GLY A 93 -13.74 -16.03 10.45
CA GLY A 93 -14.76 -17.02 10.79
C GLY A 93 -16.10 -16.42 11.23
N LYS A 94 -16.24 -15.08 11.18
CA LYS A 94 -17.45 -14.33 11.55
C LYS A 94 -17.86 -13.42 10.38
N LYS A 95 -18.04 -12.12 10.65
CA LYS A 95 -18.39 -11.08 9.67
C LYS A 95 -17.19 -10.22 9.26
N GLY A 96 -15.98 -10.57 9.70
CA GLY A 96 -14.76 -9.76 9.53
C GLY A 96 -13.66 -10.50 8.77
N SER A 97 -12.47 -9.88 8.80
CA SER A 97 -11.26 -10.39 8.19
C SER A 97 -10.07 -10.37 9.16
N ARG A 98 -9.14 -11.29 8.95
CA ARG A 98 -7.76 -11.22 9.42
C ARG A 98 -6.89 -10.67 8.30
N GLU A 99 -6.03 -9.72 8.61
CA GLU A 99 -5.22 -9.03 7.63
C GLU A 99 -3.76 -9.06 8.02
N TRP A 100 -2.90 -9.43 7.07
CA TRP A 100 -1.45 -9.31 7.17
C TRP A 100 -0.98 -8.36 6.12
N SER A 101 -0.35 -7.26 6.51
CA SER A 101 0.21 -6.29 5.58
C SER A 101 1.69 -6.03 5.87
N SER A 102 2.46 -5.91 4.80
CA SER A 102 3.83 -5.41 4.85
C SER A 102 4.00 -4.31 3.82
N LYS A 103 4.72 -3.26 4.18
CA LYS A 103 5.07 -2.16 3.27
C LYS A 103 6.54 -1.84 3.46
N LEU A 104 7.29 -1.83 2.37
CA LEU A 104 8.66 -1.39 2.32
C LEU A 104 8.75 -0.14 1.45
N PHE A 105 9.29 0.91 2.03
CA PHE A 105 9.67 2.15 1.36
C PHE A 105 11.15 2.39 1.68
N GLU A 106 12.00 2.64 0.68
CA GLU A 106 13.32 3.22 0.99
C GLU A 106 13.11 4.69 1.38
N ARG A 107 13.66 5.05 2.56
CA ARG A 107 13.71 6.43 3.03
C ARG A 107 14.75 7.18 2.20
N HIS A 108 14.33 7.80 1.10
CA HIS A 108 15.10 8.93 0.58
C HIS A 108 14.92 10.11 1.54
N GLY A 109 15.92 10.28 2.41
CA GLY A 109 16.60 11.56 2.64
C GLY A 109 15.88 12.72 3.34
N GLU A 110 14.59 12.65 3.67
CA GLU A 110 13.98 13.64 4.58
C GLU A 110 13.16 12.91 5.65
N SER A 111 13.74 12.92 6.85
CA SER A 111 13.15 12.40 8.08
C SER A 111 11.82 13.09 8.37
N VAL A 112 10.71 12.41 8.06
CA VAL A 112 9.45 12.64 8.77
C VAL A 112 9.50 11.75 10.01
N SER A 113 10.04 12.34 11.07
CA SER A 113 9.77 12.03 12.47
C SER A 113 9.78 10.55 12.88
N GLU A 114 10.77 10.21 13.69
CA GLU A 114 10.62 9.31 14.83
C GLU A 114 9.18 9.38 15.39
N LEU A 115 8.38 8.38 15.06
CA LEU A 115 7.17 8.05 15.82
C LEU A 115 7.41 6.67 16.43
N PRO A 116 7.16 6.49 17.74
CA PRO A 116 7.62 5.29 18.44
C PRO A 116 6.92 4.05 17.86
N GLN A 117 7.70 3.11 17.35
CA GLN A 117 7.23 1.71 17.24
C GLN A 117 7.26 1.04 18.62
N GLU A 118 6.70 1.68 19.63
CA GLU A 118 6.28 0.99 20.84
C GLU A 118 4.83 0.59 20.65
N ASN A 119 4.59 -0.56 20.02
CA ASN A 119 3.45 -1.44 20.33
C ASN A 119 3.46 -2.77 19.57
N LEU A 120 4.65 -3.32 19.25
CA LEU A 120 4.74 -4.66 18.66
C LEU A 120 5.77 -5.57 19.35
N ARG A 121 5.99 -5.41 20.66
CA ARG A 121 6.65 -6.42 21.52
C ARG A 121 6.13 -6.36 22.96
N ARG A 122 4.87 -6.72 23.17
CA ARG A 122 4.44 -7.33 24.45
C ARG A 122 3.55 -8.53 24.14
N ARG A 123 4.19 -9.69 24.01
CA ARG A 123 3.48 -10.98 24.12
C ARG A 123 3.05 -11.13 25.58
N PRO A 124 1.81 -11.54 25.89
CA PRO A 124 1.51 -12.08 27.20
C PRO A 124 2.11 -13.50 27.27
N GLY A 125 3.19 -13.66 28.05
CA GLY A 125 3.64 -14.96 28.53
C GLY A 125 2.76 -15.42 29.71
N PRO A 126 2.65 -16.74 29.95
CA PRO A 126 1.56 -17.31 30.73
C PRO A 126 1.68 -17.03 32.24
N ARG A 127 0.52 -17.04 32.90
CA ARG A 127 0.38 -16.98 34.37
C ARG A 127 0.78 -18.32 35.02
N HIS A 128 1.14 -18.19 36.31
CA HIS A 128 1.08 -19.17 37.42
C HIS A 128 2.42 -19.78 37.87
N PRO A 129 2.54 -20.19 39.16
CA PRO A 129 1.50 -20.52 40.18
C PRO A 129 0.83 -19.32 40.86
#